data_AF-A0A7X3KD30-F1
#
_entry.id   AF-A0A7X3KD30-F1
#
_cell.length_a   1.000
_cell.length_b   1.000
_cell.length_c   1.000
_cell.angle_alpha   90.00
_cell.angle_beta   90.00
_cell.angle_gamma   90.00
#
_symmetry.space_group_name_H-M   'P 1'
#
loop_
_entity.id
_entity.type
_entity.pdbx_description
1 polymer ?
#
loop_
_entity_poly.entity_id
_entity_poly.type
_entity_poly.pdbx_seq_one_letter_code
_entity_poly.pdbx_strand_id
1 'polypeptide(L)'
;MKKQRNKKLIRIFLLLLATSIYIFTNLSWHQIYYYTHSQKTDKRLTPIIVVYNLGEIMFKPKRETDGKYEYVSPGNAINYNESDSFSYSFKSDQGVPRFHTSVGVYYNNENTRINFQLDPNLKIIDIHKYSPDDITEEKPTPEDQAIVDRYVKQLTDHVLETRVTPPILNLQWLYDLTFDEEQVLHLDDE
;
A
#
# COMPACT_ATOMS: atom_id res chain seq x y z
N MET A 1 -13.45 11.85 -51.11
CA MET A 1 -13.77 12.40 -49.77
C MET A 1 -13.94 11.34 -48.66
N LYS A 2 -14.62 10.20 -48.86
CA LYS A 2 -14.83 9.18 -47.79
C LYS A 2 -13.53 8.65 -47.14
N LYS A 3 -12.49 8.30 -47.91
CA LYS A 3 -11.19 7.82 -47.39
C LYS A 3 -10.48 8.82 -46.46
N GLN A 4 -10.55 10.11 -46.75
CA GLN A 4 -9.94 11.17 -45.92
C GLN A 4 -10.75 11.41 -44.64
N ARG A 5 -12.08 11.32 -44.71
CA ARG A 5 -12.98 11.45 -43.56
C ARG A 5 -12.82 10.29 -42.57
N ASN A 6 -12.65 9.07 -43.07
CA ASN A 6 -12.36 7.89 -42.24
C ASN A 6 -10.99 7.99 -41.56
N LYS A 7 -9.96 8.48 -42.26
CA LYS A 7 -8.64 8.74 -41.65
C LYS A 7 -8.69 9.79 -40.55
N LYS A 8 -9.50 10.84 -40.69
CA LYS A 8 -9.73 11.84 -39.63
C LYS A 8 -10.41 11.23 -38.41
N LEU A 9 -11.46 10.43 -38.61
CA LEU A 9 -12.17 9.76 -37.52
C LEU A 9 -11.28 8.80 -36.74
N ILE A 10 -10.49 7.99 -37.43
CA ILE A 10 -9.52 7.07 -36.80
C ILE A 10 -8.50 7.85 -35.96
N ARG A 11 -7.98 8.98 -36.46
CA ARG A 11 -7.06 9.83 -35.70
C ARG A 11 -7.69 10.41 -34.43
N ILE A 12 -8.94 10.89 -34.52
CA ILE A 12 -9.66 11.41 -33.35
C ILE A 12 -9.88 10.28 -32.34
N PHE A 13 -10.30 9.10 -32.79
CA PHE A 13 -10.50 7.94 -31.91
C PHE A 13 -9.21 7.53 -31.19
N LEU A 14 -8.09 7.42 -31.92
CA LEU A 14 -6.80 7.08 -31.33
C LEU A 14 -6.32 8.14 -30.33
N LEU A 15 -6.56 9.42 -30.62
CA LEU A 15 -6.24 10.52 -29.70
C LEU A 15 -7.06 10.42 -28.41
N LEU A 16 -8.38 10.20 -28.52
CA LEU A 16 -9.25 10.01 -27.36
C LEU A 16 -8.83 8.79 -26.52
N LEU A 17 -8.46 7.68 -27.17
CA LEU A 17 -7.98 6.49 -26.48
C LEU A 17 -6.69 6.78 -25.72
N ALA A 18 -5.71 7.43 -26.36
CA ALA A 18 -4.45 7.80 -25.73
C ALA A 18 -4.67 8.77 -24.54
N THR A 19 -5.55 9.75 -24.69
CA THR A 19 -5.92 10.66 -23.60
C THR A 19 -6.61 9.92 -22.45
N SER A 20 -7.49 8.97 -22.74
CA SER A 20 -8.19 8.18 -21.71
C SER A 20 -7.22 7.30 -20.92
N ILE A 21 -6.31 6.60 -21.62
CA ILE A 21 -5.25 5.81 -20.98
C ILE A 21 -4.39 6.71 -20.11
N TYR A 22 -3.96 7.86 -20.63
CA TYR A 22 -3.12 8.79 -19.88
C TYR A 22 -3.82 9.32 -18.62
N ILE A 23 -5.10 9.70 -18.70
CA ILE A 23 -5.90 10.12 -17.55
C ILE A 23 -5.97 9.01 -16.51
N PHE A 24 -6.31 7.79 -16.93
CA PHE A 24 -6.42 6.63 -16.05
C PHE A 24 -5.09 6.32 -15.36
N THR A 25 -3.99 6.26 -16.12
CA THR A 25 -2.64 6.05 -15.58
C THR A 25 -2.25 7.14 -14.60
N ASN A 26 -2.54 8.41 -14.88
CA ASN A 26 -2.25 9.52 -13.96
C ASN A 26 -3.09 9.44 -12.68
N LEU A 27 -4.36 9.03 -12.76
CA LEU A 27 -5.20 8.84 -11.58
C LEU A 27 -4.73 7.66 -10.72
N SER A 28 -4.42 6.52 -11.32
CA SER A 28 -3.93 5.33 -10.63
C SER A 28 -2.56 5.57 -10.01
N TRP A 29 -1.58 6.10 -10.76
CA TRP A 29 -0.23 6.32 -10.22
C TRP A 29 -0.16 7.36 -9.10
N HIS A 30 -1.11 8.30 -9.07
CA HIS A 30 -1.19 9.32 -8.03
C HIS A 30 -2.42 9.11 -7.11
N GLN A 31 -2.93 7.87 -7.01
CA GLN A 31 -4.14 7.55 -6.25
C GLN A 31 -4.04 7.98 -4.78
N ILE A 32 -2.90 7.70 -4.12
CA ILE A 32 -2.68 8.11 -2.73
C ILE A 32 -2.67 9.64 -2.60
N TYR A 33 -2.07 10.36 -3.55
CA TYR A 33 -2.10 11.82 -3.57
C TYR A 33 -3.53 12.33 -3.65
N TYR A 34 -4.32 11.82 -4.60
CA TYR A 34 -5.71 12.25 -4.76
C TYR A 34 -6.58 11.88 -3.56
N TYR A 35 -6.37 10.69 -2.98
CA TYR A 35 -7.06 10.26 -1.78
C TYR A 35 -6.78 11.21 -0.61
N THR A 36 -5.52 11.55 -0.36
CA THR A 36 -5.12 12.43 0.75
C THR A 36 -5.55 13.87 0.55
N HIS A 37 -5.73 14.35 -0.67
CA HIS A 37 -6.13 15.72 -0.98
C HIS A 37 -7.64 15.89 -1.23
N SER A 38 -8.40 14.81 -1.45
CA SER A 38 -9.86 14.87 -1.61
C SER A 38 -10.56 15.29 -0.32
N GLN A 39 -11.61 16.11 -0.39
CA GLN A 39 -12.45 16.39 0.77
C GLN A 39 -13.51 15.30 1.02
N LYS A 40 -13.68 14.36 0.08
CA LYS A 40 -14.74 13.35 0.11
C LYS A 40 -14.29 12.02 0.74
N THR A 41 -13.00 11.85 0.99
CA THR A 41 -12.42 10.58 1.46
C THR A 41 -12.25 10.56 2.98
N ASP A 42 -12.39 9.38 3.60
CA ASP A 42 -12.12 9.21 5.02
C ASP A 42 -10.61 9.15 5.30
N LYS A 43 -10.07 10.22 5.87
CA LYS A 43 -8.63 10.32 6.19
C LYS A 43 -8.17 9.27 7.19
N ARG A 44 -9.07 8.66 7.96
CA ARG A 44 -8.74 7.58 8.89
C ARG A 44 -8.27 6.33 8.15
N LEU A 45 -8.66 6.14 6.89
CA LEU A 45 -8.25 5.00 6.06
C LEU A 45 -6.96 5.27 5.28
N THR A 46 -6.34 6.44 5.43
CA THR A 46 -5.07 6.75 4.74
C THR A 46 -3.99 5.68 4.96
N PRO A 47 -3.77 5.14 6.19
CA PRO A 47 -2.80 4.07 6.39
C PRO A 47 -3.12 2.82 5.58
N ILE A 48 -4.40 2.43 5.52
CA ILE A 48 -4.87 1.29 4.73
C ILE A 48 -4.54 1.55 3.25
N ILE A 49 -4.97 2.68 2.70
CA ILE A 49 -4.72 3.03 1.30
C ILE A 49 -3.23 3.02 0.94
N VAL A 50 -2.39 3.61 1.79
CA VAL A 50 -0.93 3.65 1.58
C VAL A 50 -0.34 2.24 1.61
N VAL A 51 -0.74 1.42 2.59
CA VAL A 51 -0.22 0.06 2.76
C VAL A 51 -0.63 -0.84 1.61
N TYR A 52 -1.89 -0.80 1.17
CA TYR A 52 -2.37 -1.63 0.07
C TYR A 52 -1.75 -1.25 -1.28
N ASN A 53 -1.49 0.03 -1.50
CA ASN A 53 -0.91 0.54 -2.75
C ASN A 53 0.63 0.60 -2.72
N LEU A 54 1.26 0.00 -1.70
CA LEU A 54 2.71 0.03 -1.53
C LEU A 54 3.44 -0.61 -2.72
N GLY A 55 2.91 -1.70 -3.27
CA GLY A 55 3.47 -2.34 -4.46
C GLY A 55 3.41 -1.46 -5.71
N GLU A 56 2.39 -0.60 -5.83
CA GLU A 56 2.21 0.29 -6.98
C GLU A 56 3.15 1.50 -6.94
N ILE A 57 3.46 2.01 -5.75
CA ILE A 57 4.42 3.11 -5.58
C ILE A 57 5.88 2.64 -5.69
N MET A 58 6.15 1.34 -5.56
CA MET A 58 7.48 0.75 -5.68
C MET A 58 7.82 0.40 -7.14
N PHE A 59 8.01 1.42 -7.98
CA PHE A 59 8.26 1.28 -9.43
C PHE A 59 9.52 0.47 -9.83
N LYS A 60 10.41 0.10 -8.90
CA LYS A 60 11.60 -0.71 -9.19
C LYS A 60 11.77 -1.87 -8.20
N PRO A 61 11.81 -3.12 -8.67
CA PRO A 61 12.20 -4.25 -7.84
C PRO A 61 13.72 -4.30 -7.74
N LYS A 62 14.28 -3.48 -6.85
CA LYS A 62 15.65 -3.61 -6.34
C LYS A 62 15.60 -3.09 -4.92
N ARG A 63 16.23 -3.80 -3.98
CA ARG A 63 16.45 -3.37 -2.59
C ARG A 63 16.74 -1.87 -2.57
N GLU A 64 15.70 -1.09 -2.34
CA GLU A 64 15.77 0.36 -2.34
C GLU A 64 15.80 0.75 -0.88
N THR A 65 16.76 1.59 -0.52
CA THR A 65 16.91 2.07 0.83
C THR A 65 16.52 3.53 0.85
N ASP A 66 15.61 3.88 1.74
CA ASP A 66 15.22 5.26 2.05
C ASP A 66 15.54 5.51 3.52
N GLY A 67 16.80 5.90 3.76
CA GLY A 67 17.37 5.96 5.10
C GLY A 67 17.36 4.60 5.79
N LYS A 68 16.42 4.41 6.73
CA LYS A 68 16.30 3.22 7.58
C LYS A 68 15.30 2.20 7.05
N TYR A 69 14.55 2.53 6.01
CA TYR A 69 13.56 1.66 5.39
C TYR A 69 14.18 0.97 4.17
N GLU A 70 14.08 -0.36 4.11
CA GLU A 70 14.44 -1.17 2.95
C GLU A 70 13.16 -1.76 2.35
N TYR A 71 12.87 -1.37 1.11
CA TYR A 71 11.72 -1.86 0.36
C TYR A 71 12.10 -3.16 -0.37
N VAL A 72 11.34 -4.24 -0.15
CA VAL A 72 11.67 -5.58 -0.65
C VAL A 72 10.63 -6.11 -1.63
N SER A 73 11.10 -6.63 -2.76
CA SER A 73 10.33 -7.32 -3.81
C SER A 73 10.96 -8.70 -4.10
N PRO A 74 10.19 -9.76 -4.43
CA PRO A 74 8.73 -9.81 -4.52
C PRO A 74 8.12 -10.04 -3.13
N GLY A 75 7.33 -9.09 -2.62
CA GLY A 75 6.71 -9.27 -1.29
C GLY A 75 6.08 -8.04 -0.64
N ASN A 76 5.85 -6.95 -1.40
CA ASN A 76 5.34 -5.64 -0.94
C ASN A 76 5.80 -5.25 0.48
N ALA A 77 7.05 -5.54 0.81
CA ALA A 77 7.55 -5.60 2.18
C ALA A 77 8.40 -4.36 2.48
N ILE A 78 8.33 -3.85 3.71
CA ILE A 78 9.25 -2.83 4.20
C ILE A 78 9.97 -3.38 5.42
N ASN A 79 11.29 -3.50 5.33
CA ASN A 79 12.14 -3.79 6.47
C ASN A 79 12.62 -2.48 7.08
N TYR A 80 12.69 -2.39 8.41
CA TYR A 80 13.19 -1.20 9.11
C TYR A 80 14.41 -1.56 9.96
N ASN A 81 15.52 -0.88 9.71
CA ASN A 81 16.86 -1.30 10.16
C ASN A 81 17.31 -0.68 11.49
N GLU A 82 16.48 0.09 12.19
CA GLU A 82 16.84 0.63 13.52
C GLU A 82 16.00 0.04 14.64
N SER A 83 16.73 -0.48 15.63
CA SER A 83 16.34 -1.49 16.61
C SER A 83 16.13 -2.87 15.98
N ASP A 84 16.63 -3.87 16.68
CA ASP A 84 16.45 -5.29 16.47
C ASP A 84 15.37 -5.67 15.42
N SER A 85 15.81 -6.31 14.33
CA SER A 85 15.23 -6.26 12.98
C SER A 85 13.69 -6.31 12.81
N PHE A 86 13.06 -5.18 12.55
CA PHE A 86 11.63 -5.10 12.19
C PHE A 86 11.43 -5.45 10.70
N SER A 87 10.44 -6.28 10.37
CA SER A 87 10.09 -6.66 8.99
C SER A 87 8.58 -6.67 8.77
N TYR A 88 8.10 -5.95 7.76
CA TYR A 88 6.74 -6.05 7.25
C TYR A 88 6.79 -6.90 5.98
N SER A 89 5.96 -7.94 5.85
CA SER A 89 5.96 -8.78 4.65
C SER A 89 4.55 -9.12 4.18
N PHE A 90 4.35 -9.04 2.86
CA PHE A 90 3.11 -9.41 2.19
C PHE A 90 3.45 -10.52 1.20
N LYS A 91 3.25 -11.77 1.63
CA LYS A 91 3.50 -12.91 0.75
C LYS A 91 2.23 -13.21 -0.05
N SER A 92 2.17 -12.71 -1.30
CA SER A 92 1.38 -13.40 -2.31
C SER A 92 2.16 -14.66 -2.69
N ASP A 93 1.51 -15.82 -2.60
CA ASP A 93 1.93 -17.10 -3.17
C ASP A 93 2.66 -18.06 -2.22
N GLN A 94 1.87 -18.74 -1.40
CA GLN A 94 1.95 -20.19 -1.14
C GLN A 94 0.61 -20.69 -0.56
N GLY A 95 -0.42 -20.86 -1.41
CA GLY A 95 -1.53 -21.78 -1.16
C GLY A 95 -2.71 -21.33 -0.29
N VAL A 96 -2.74 -20.10 0.21
CA VAL A 96 -3.95 -19.50 0.81
C VAL A 96 -4.23 -18.16 0.10
N PRO A 97 -5.41 -17.98 -0.52
CA PRO A 97 -5.74 -16.81 -1.34
C PRO A 97 -6.21 -15.64 -0.46
N ARG A 98 -5.41 -15.25 0.53
CA ARG A 98 -5.71 -14.06 1.34
C ARG A 98 -4.48 -13.18 1.40
N PHE A 99 -4.65 -11.93 0.96
CA PHE A 99 -3.76 -10.84 1.33
C PHE A 99 -3.61 -10.87 2.86
N HIS A 100 -2.41 -11.18 3.35
CA HIS A 100 -2.10 -11.07 4.77
C HIS A 100 -1.22 -9.86 4.97
N THR A 101 -1.66 -8.97 5.86
CA THR A 101 -0.88 -7.84 6.34
C THR A 101 -0.31 -8.27 7.68
N SER A 102 1.00 -8.13 7.89
CA SER A 102 1.60 -8.42 9.20
C SER A 102 2.69 -7.44 9.57
N VAL A 103 2.89 -7.28 10.87
CA VAL A 103 3.96 -6.49 11.47
C VAL A 103 4.91 -7.43 12.20
N GLY A 104 6.15 -7.54 11.73
CA GLY A 104 7.20 -8.28 12.40
C GLY A 104 8.08 -7.34 13.22
N VAL A 105 8.21 -7.63 14.51
CA VAL A 105 9.17 -7.02 15.43
C VAL A 105 10.21 -8.07 15.79
N TYR A 106 11.48 -7.71 15.81
CA TYR A 106 12.53 -8.60 16.28
C TYR A 106 13.23 -7.97 17.47
N TYR A 107 13.71 -8.80 18.38
CA TYR A 107 14.48 -8.41 19.55
C TYR A 107 15.78 -9.24 19.49
N ASN A 108 16.89 -8.60 19.11
CA ASN A 108 18.20 -9.22 18.86
C ASN A 108 18.79 -9.68 20.19
N ASN A 109 18.56 -8.91 21.24
CA ASN A 109 18.95 -9.19 22.61
C ASN A 109 18.28 -10.47 23.17
N GLU A 110 17.10 -10.86 22.68
CA GLU A 110 16.36 -12.03 23.16
C GLU A 110 16.24 -13.15 22.11
N ASN A 111 16.87 -12.96 20.93
CA ASN A 111 16.70 -13.79 19.73
C ASN A 111 15.23 -14.16 19.46
N THR A 112 14.35 -13.20 19.75
CA THR A 112 12.89 -13.39 19.78
C THR A 112 12.27 -12.53 18.68
N ARG A 113 11.43 -13.15 17.86
CA ARG A 113 10.64 -12.47 16.82
C ARG A 113 9.19 -12.49 17.22
N ILE A 114 8.53 -11.34 17.22
CA ILE A 114 7.08 -11.22 17.42
C ILE A 114 6.46 -10.82 16.08
N ASN A 115 5.49 -11.58 15.59
CA ASN A 115 4.75 -11.29 14.38
C ASN A 115 3.29 -11.04 14.74
N PHE A 116 2.81 -9.83 14.48
CA PHE A 116 1.40 -9.44 14.64
C PHE A 116 0.71 -9.63 13.29
N GLN A 117 -0.22 -10.57 13.18
CA GLN A 117 -1.05 -10.68 11.98
C GLN A 117 -2.20 -9.69 12.06
N LEU A 118 -2.42 -8.95 10.97
CA LEU A 118 -3.42 -7.91 10.90
C LEU A 118 -4.55 -8.29 9.94
N ASP A 119 -5.76 -7.88 10.30
CA ASP A 119 -6.90 -7.86 9.39
C ASP A 119 -6.79 -6.68 8.38
N PRO A 120 -7.70 -6.60 7.38
CA PRO A 120 -7.73 -5.48 6.45
C PRO A 120 -7.89 -4.09 7.09
N ASN A 121 -8.43 -4.01 8.30
CA ASN A 121 -8.58 -2.78 9.09
C ASN A 121 -7.35 -2.51 9.99
N LEU A 122 -6.26 -3.25 9.79
CA LEU A 122 -5.01 -3.16 10.54
C LEU A 122 -5.17 -3.51 12.03
N LYS A 123 -6.20 -4.29 12.39
CA LYS A 123 -6.41 -4.84 13.73
C LYS A 123 -5.69 -6.17 13.90
N ILE A 124 -5.06 -6.36 15.05
CA ILE A 124 -4.35 -7.59 15.34
C ILE A 124 -5.36 -8.73 15.49
N ILE A 125 -5.21 -9.76 14.65
CA ILE A 125 -5.96 -11.01 14.72
C ILE A 125 -5.26 -11.97 15.68
N ASP A 126 -3.95 -12.12 15.51
CA ASP A 126 -3.11 -13.01 16.31
C ASP A 126 -1.70 -12.45 16.51
N ILE A 127 -1.01 -12.99 17.52
CA ILE A 127 0.39 -12.68 17.81
C ILE A 127 1.16 -13.99 17.88
N HIS A 128 2.16 -14.11 17.02
CA HIS A 128 3.07 -15.25 16.99
C HIS A 128 4.44 -14.83 17.52
N LYS A 129 4.87 -15.40 18.63
CA LYS A 129 6.19 -15.17 19.21
C LYS A 129 7.07 -16.39 18.94
N TYR A 130 8.17 -16.16 18.24
CA TYR A 130 9.18 -17.13 17.90
C TYR A 130 10.41 -16.87 18.78
N SER A 131 10.76 -17.83 19.61
CA SER A 131 12.03 -17.88 20.34
C SER A 131 12.83 -19.09 19.83
N PRO A 132 14.13 -19.23 20.16
CA PRO A 132 14.97 -20.30 19.61
C PRO A 132 14.41 -21.71 19.81
N ASP A 133 13.73 -21.92 20.94
CA ASP A 133 13.27 -23.24 21.39
C ASP A 133 11.73 -23.40 21.34
N ASP A 134 10.98 -22.34 21.03
CA ASP A 134 9.51 -22.36 21.14
C ASP A 134 8.82 -21.38 20.19
N ILE A 135 7.56 -21.70 19.84
CA ILE A 135 6.65 -20.83 19.10
C ILE A 135 5.36 -20.75 19.89
N THR A 136 5.04 -19.56 20.41
CA THR A 136 3.83 -19.31 21.18
C THR A 136 2.86 -18.42 20.41
N GLU A 137 1.58 -18.76 20.51
CA GLU A 137 0.48 -17.94 20.03
C GLU A 137 -0.14 -17.20 21.22
N GLU A 138 -0.23 -15.88 21.13
CA GLU A 138 -0.72 -15.01 22.18
C GLU A 138 -1.97 -14.25 21.70
N LYS A 139 -2.89 -14.00 22.64
CA LYS A 139 -4.06 -13.16 22.36
C LYS A 139 -3.64 -11.68 22.37
N PRO A 140 -4.11 -10.88 21.41
CA PRO A 140 -3.77 -9.47 21.36
C PRO A 140 -4.29 -8.70 22.58
N THR A 141 -3.46 -7.79 23.08
CA THR A 141 -3.82 -6.82 24.10
C THR A 141 -4.01 -5.42 23.51
N PRO A 142 -4.69 -4.49 24.21
CA PRO A 142 -4.77 -3.09 23.79
C PRO A 142 -3.39 -2.43 23.64
N GLU A 143 -2.43 -2.79 24.48
CA GLU A 143 -1.05 -2.30 24.38
C GLU A 143 -0.37 -2.75 23.09
N ASP A 144 -0.56 -4.00 22.67
CA ASP A 144 -0.04 -4.52 21.40
C ASP A 144 -0.61 -3.75 20.21
N GLN A 145 -1.91 -3.47 20.22
CA GLN A 145 -2.54 -2.69 19.15
C GLN A 145 -1.98 -1.27 19.11
N ALA A 146 -1.73 -0.63 20.25
CA ALA A 146 -1.14 0.70 20.30
C ALA A 146 0.30 0.72 19.74
N ILE A 147 1.06 -0.37 19.93
CA ILE A 147 2.38 -0.56 19.35
C ILE A 147 2.27 -0.66 17.81
N VAL A 148 1.39 -1.51 17.30
CA VAL A 148 1.12 -1.67 15.86
C VAL A 148 0.67 -0.34 15.24
N ASP A 149 -0.32 0.33 15.83
CA ASP A 149 -0.86 1.61 15.35
C ASP A 149 0.24 2.66 15.22
N ARG A 150 1.12 2.75 16.22
CA ARG A 150 2.27 3.66 16.20
C ARG A 150 3.20 3.36 15.02
N TYR A 151 3.51 2.09 14.78
CA TYR A 151 4.43 1.74 13.71
C TYR A 151 3.82 1.91 12.31
N VAL A 152 2.56 1.49 12.14
CA VAL A 152 1.79 1.74 10.91
C VAL A 152 1.78 3.23 10.59
N LYS A 153 1.56 4.09 11.59
CA LYS A 153 1.59 5.54 11.41
C LYS A 153 2.97 6.03 10.96
N GLN A 154 4.05 5.63 11.62
CA GLN A 154 5.41 6.04 11.25
C GLN A 154 5.74 5.68 9.80
N LEU A 155 5.35 4.47 9.38
CA LEU A 155 5.54 4.02 8.01
C LEU A 155 4.70 4.84 7.01
N THR A 156 3.41 5.01 7.31
CA THR A 156 2.48 5.77 6.47
C THR A 156 2.99 7.20 6.27
N ASP A 157 3.38 7.87 7.35
CA ASP A 157 3.90 9.24 7.32
C ASP A 157 5.16 9.32 6.44
N HIS A 158 6.10 8.39 6.61
CA HIS A 158 7.33 8.35 5.81
C HIS A 158 7.04 8.18 4.32
N VAL A 159 6.17 7.24 3.94
CA VAL A 159 5.80 7.00 2.54
C VAL A 159 5.10 8.22 1.92
N LEU A 160 4.19 8.84 2.68
CA LEU A 160 3.52 10.07 2.25
C LEU A 160 4.53 11.21 2.01
N GLU A 161 5.57 11.32 2.84
CA GLU A 161 6.61 12.33 2.71
C GLU A 161 7.56 12.08 1.54
N THR A 162 8.00 10.83 1.33
CA THR A 162 9.10 10.54 0.39
C THR A 162 8.67 9.99 -0.96
N ARG A 163 7.47 9.41 -1.08
CA ARG A 163 7.03 8.70 -2.29
C ARG A 163 5.80 9.30 -2.96
N VAL A 164 4.93 9.96 -2.19
CA VAL A 164 3.71 10.53 -2.74
C VAL A 164 4.00 11.90 -3.33
N THR A 165 4.23 11.92 -4.63
CA THR A 165 4.49 13.16 -5.38
C THR A 165 3.20 13.70 -6.02
N PRO A 166 3.05 15.04 -6.13
CA PRO A 166 1.94 15.63 -6.85
C PRO A 166 1.91 15.18 -8.32
N PRO A 167 0.71 14.95 -8.88
CA PRO A 167 0.55 14.63 -10.29
C PRO A 167 0.94 15.83 -11.15
N ILE A 168 1.51 15.56 -12.33
CA ILE A 168 1.86 16.61 -13.31
C ILE A 168 0.60 17.39 -13.74
N LEU A 169 -0.51 16.68 -13.90
CA LEU A 169 -1.82 17.26 -14.14
C LEU A 169 -2.72 16.92 -12.96
N ASN A 170 -3.10 17.95 -12.21
CA ASN A 170 -4.01 17.79 -11.09
C ASN A 170 -5.44 17.51 -11.60
N LEU A 171 -5.86 16.26 -11.49
CA LEU A 171 -7.19 15.77 -11.85
C LEU A 171 -8.07 15.53 -10.61
N GLN A 172 -7.87 16.28 -9.51
CA GLN A 172 -8.62 16.09 -8.26
C GLN A 172 -10.13 16.14 -8.47
N TRP A 173 -10.61 17.06 -9.31
CA TRP A 173 -12.04 17.17 -9.64
C TRP A 173 -12.60 15.90 -10.27
N LEU A 174 -11.80 15.21 -11.09
CA LEU A 174 -12.21 13.99 -11.78
C LEU A 174 -12.15 12.83 -10.81
N TYR A 175 -11.10 12.75 -10.00
CA TYR A 175 -11.01 11.78 -8.91
C TYR A 175 -12.23 11.89 -7.99
N ASP A 176 -12.55 13.10 -7.50
CA ASP A 176 -13.70 13.34 -6.62
C ASP A 176 -15.05 13.04 -7.30
N LEU A 177 -15.12 13.05 -8.63
CA LEU A 177 -16.33 12.72 -9.39
C LEU A 177 -16.51 11.21 -9.54
N THR A 178 -15.41 10.48 -9.69
CA THR A 178 -15.40 9.02 -9.94
C THR A 178 -15.02 8.22 -8.69
N PHE A 179 -14.82 8.87 -7.54
CA PHE A 179 -14.39 8.21 -6.33
C PHE A 179 -15.47 7.25 -5.84
N ASP A 180 -15.06 6.01 -5.67
CA ASP A 180 -15.83 4.93 -5.07
C ASP A 180 -14.95 4.30 -3.99
N GLU A 181 -15.37 4.42 -2.73
CA GLU A 181 -14.59 4.00 -1.57
C GLU A 181 -14.44 2.47 -1.51
N GLU A 182 -15.48 1.74 -1.90
CA GLU A 182 -15.50 0.27 -1.91
C GLU A 182 -14.51 -0.27 -2.95
N GLN A 183 -14.49 0.33 -4.14
CA GLN A 183 -13.56 -0.02 -5.21
C GLN A 183 -12.10 0.30 -4.86
N VAL A 184 -11.86 1.43 -4.19
CA VAL A 184 -10.52 1.91 -3.82
C VAL A 184 -9.91 1.10 -2.66
N LEU A 185 -10.75 0.55 -1.79
CA LEU A 185 -10.32 -0.28 -0.67
C LEU A 185 -10.26 -1.78 -1.02
N HIS A 186 -10.62 -2.17 -2.25
CA HIS A 186 -10.76 -3.58 -2.67
C HIS A 186 -11.63 -4.40 -1.70
N LEU A 187 -12.70 -3.78 -1.18
CA LEU A 187 -13.62 -4.45 -0.25
C LEU A 187 -14.69 -5.29 -0.99
N ASP A 188 -14.86 -5.05 -2.29
CA ASP A 188 -15.68 -5.85 -3.20
C ASP A 188 -14.86 -7.01 -3.78
N ASP A 189 -14.45 -7.95 -2.93
CA ASP A 189 -14.09 -9.30 -3.37
C ASP A 189 -15.29 -10.24 -3.10
N GLU A 190 -16.41 -10.01 -3.77
CA GLU A 190 -17.50 -11.00 -3.97
C GLU A 190 -17.41 -11.67 -5.36
#